data_AF-A0A5K1ARD3-F1
#
_entry.id   AF-A0A5K1ARD3-F1
#
_cell.length_a   1.000
_cell.length_b   1.000
_cell.length_c   1.000
_cell.angle_alpha   90.00
_cell.angle_beta   90.00
_cell.angle_gamma   90.00
#
_symmetry.space_group_name_H-M   'P 1'
#
loop_
_entity.id
_entity.type
_entity.pdbx_description
1 polymer ?
#
loop_
_entity_poly.entity_id
_entity_poly.type
_entity_poly.pdbx_seq_one_letter_code
_entity_poly.pdbx_strand_id
1 'polypeptide(L)'
;PGLSQESSYQLIFHPLTGLCITRQSTLLEPLKLGPCTDSGAAWTYTTDHTLQMKESPVCVAAIGQGKAVKLGNFCSDANSRWNPISASNLHLASNSSDDTLIYCMDVDSNQNVVTNPCKCLEGDKKCDPASQWFKIVSTTRDLLRVTTDSRVITNSHEPS
;
A
#
# COMPACT_ATOMS: atom_id res chain seq x y z
N PRO A 1 14.51 -27.70 -15.85
CA PRO A 1 13.27 -26.90 -15.89
C PRO A 1 12.72 -26.71 -14.48
N GLY A 2 13.11 -25.62 -13.82
CA GLY A 2 12.56 -25.21 -12.53
C GLY A 2 12.08 -23.80 -12.67
N LEU A 3 10.80 -23.62 -12.98
CA LEU A 3 10.15 -22.32 -12.85
C LEU A 3 10.07 -22.05 -11.35
N SER A 4 10.97 -21.21 -10.84
CA SER A 4 10.81 -20.58 -9.54
C SER A 4 9.41 -19.99 -9.52
N GLN A 5 8.56 -20.52 -8.63
CA GLN A 5 7.20 -20.04 -8.44
C GLN A 5 7.30 -18.57 -8.03
N GLU A 6 7.14 -17.65 -8.99
CA GLU A 6 7.14 -16.22 -8.72
C GLU A 6 6.06 -15.97 -7.66
N SER A 7 6.45 -15.54 -6.46
CA SER A 7 5.50 -15.33 -5.38
C SER A 7 4.63 -14.14 -5.74
N SER A 8 3.42 -14.42 -6.22
CA SER A 8 2.44 -13.40 -6.60
C SER A 8 2.15 -12.48 -5.42
N TYR A 9 2.10 -11.18 -5.67
CA TYR A 9 1.78 -10.17 -4.67
C TYR A 9 0.86 -9.12 -5.29
N GLN A 10 0.37 -8.21 -4.45
CA GLN A 10 -0.47 -7.11 -4.87
C GLN A 10 0.25 -5.78 -4.70
N LEU A 11 0.01 -4.89 -5.65
CA LEU A 11 0.28 -3.46 -5.56
C LEU A 11 -1.02 -2.75 -5.22
N ILE A 12 -0.95 -1.74 -4.36
CA ILE A 12 -2.08 -0.85 -4.08
C ILE A 12 -1.80 0.47 -4.81
N PHE A 13 -2.31 0.55 -6.03
CA PHE A 13 -2.04 1.60 -6.99
C PHE A 13 -3.00 2.77 -6.82
N HIS A 14 -2.47 3.99 -6.80
CA HIS A 14 -3.23 5.23 -6.73
C HIS A 14 -3.33 5.87 -8.13
N PRO A 15 -4.48 5.77 -8.83
CA PRO A 15 -4.59 6.11 -10.25
C PRO A 15 -4.27 7.57 -10.57
N LEU A 16 -4.60 8.50 -9.68
CA LEU A 16 -4.39 9.93 -9.91
C LEU A 16 -2.90 10.30 -9.99
N THR A 17 -2.03 9.61 -9.23
CA THR A 17 -0.60 9.95 -9.16
C THR A 17 0.30 8.98 -9.92
N GLY A 18 -0.22 7.80 -10.29
CA GLY A 18 0.60 6.74 -10.90
C GLY A 18 1.55 6.05 -9.92
N LEU A 19 1.39 6.28 -8.62
CA LEU A 19 2.23 5.72 -7.55
C LEU A 19 1.51 4.59 -6.80
N CYS A 20 2.25 3.83 -6.01
CA CYS A 20 1.72 2.77 -5.16
C CYS A 20 1.93 3.07 -3.67
N ILE A 21 1.13 2.47 -2.81
CA ILE A 21 1.37 2.51 -1.36
C ILE A 21 2.66 1.76 -1.05
N THR A 22 3.56 2.42 -0.33
CA THR A 22 4.86 1.91 0.08
C THR A 22 5.03 2.01 1.59
N ARG A 23 5.51 0.92 2.20
CA ARG A 23 6.00 0.90 3.57
C ARG A 23 7.36 1.59 3.62
N GLN A 24 7.56 2.42 4.63
CA GLN A 24 8.84 3.06 4.92
C GLN A 24 9.76 2.10 5.68
N SER A 25 11.03 2.49 5.87
CA SER A 25 12.04 1.67 6.54
C SER A 25 11.58 1.18 7.92
N THR A 26 10.93 2.05 8.68
CA THR A 26 10.41 1.72 10.02
C THR A 26 8.89 1.52 10.01
N LEU A 27 8.39 0.67 10.93
CA LEU A 27 6.93 0.44 11.07
C LEU A 27 6.18 1.60 11.73
N LEU A 28 6.90 2.52 12.37
CA LEU A 28 6.32 3.69 13.04
C LEU A 28 6.04 4.84 12.08
N GLU A 29 6.70 4.84 10.92
CA GLU A 29 6.49 5.83 9.88
C GLU A 29 5.17 5.59 9.14
N PRO A 30 4.48 6.66 8.72
CA PRO A 30 3.26 6.54 7.94
C PRO A 30 3.56 5.88 6.59
N LEU A 31 2.61 5.10 6.09
CA LEU A 31 2.66 4.65 4.71
C LEU A 31 2.58 5.85 3.77
N LYS A 32 3.32 5.79 2.66
CA LYS A 32 3.36 6.86 1.67
C LYS A 32 3.16 6.33 0.27
N LEU A 33 2.77 7.20 -0.65
CA LEU A 33 2.90 6.90 -2.05
C LEU A 33 4.38 6.92 -2.48
N GLY A 34 4.75 5.96 -3.30
CA GLY A 34 6.09 5.83 -3.88
C GLY A 34 6.06 5.01 -5.18
N PRO A 35 7.22 4.83 -5.83
CA PRO A 35 7.32 4.02 -7.05
C PRO A 35 6.80 2.60 -6.82
N CYS A 36 5.99 2.08 -7.75
CA CYS A 36 5.45 0.72 -7.65
C CYS A 36 6.50 -0.39 -7.78
N THR A 37 7.73 -0.05 -8.17
CA THR A 37 8.89 -0.95 -8.22
C THR A 37 9.64 -1.04 -6.90
N ASP A 38 9.26 -0.23 -5.90
CA ASP A 38 9.86 -0.26 -4.57
C ASP A 38 9.54 -1.58 -3.86
N SER A 39 10.54 -2.16 -3.20
CA SER A 39 10.38 -3.33 -2.34
C SER A 39 9.30 -3.18 -1.27
N GLY A 40 9.09 -1.95 -0.76
CA GLY A 40 8.04 -1.61 0.21
C GLY A 40 6.64 -1.54 -0.38
N ALA A 41 6.47 -1.69 -1.69
CA ALA A 41 5.18 -1.69 -2.38
C ALA A 41 4.48 -3.07 -2.42
N ALA A 42 5.11 -4.09 -1.81
CA ALA A 42 4.64 -5.47 -1.90
C ALA A 42 3.63 -5.81 -0.80
N TRP A 43 2.38 -6.02 -1.19
CA TRP A 43 1.29 -6.35 -0.27
C TRP A 43 0.68 -7.73 -0.58
N THR A 44 -0.01 -8.28 0.40
CA THR A 44 -0.92 -9.41 0.28
C THR A 44 -2.32 -8.92 0.65
N TYR A 45 -3.25 -8.92 -0.30
CA TYR A 45 -4.66 -8.68 -0.06
C TYR A 45 -5.38 -10.02 0.13
N THR A 46 -5.89 -10.26 1.33
CA THR A 46 -6.47 -11.56 1.71
C THR A 46 -7.96 -11.65 1.41
N THR A 47 -8.49 -12.87 1.47
CA THR A 47 -9.95 -13.11 1.40
C THR A 47 -10.72 -12.50 2.57
N ASP A 48 -10.04 -12.21 3.67
CA ASP A 48 -10.59 -11.52 4.84
C ASP A 48 -10.57 -9.98 4.70
N HIS A 49 -10.22 -9.51 3.49
CA HIS A 49 -10.12 -8.09 3.12
C HIS A 49 -9.04 -7.33 3.90
N THR A 50 -7.99 -8.01 4.36
CA THR A 50 -6.85 -7.35 5.03
C THR A 50 -5.74 -7.05 4.03
N LEU A 51 -5.10 -5.89 4.20
CA LEU A 51 -3.91 -5.49 3.47
C LEU A 51 -2.68 -5.80 4.32
N GLN A 52 -2.01 -6.91 4.05
CA GLN A 52 -0.84 -7.37 4.78
C GLN A 52 0.45 -7.05 4.01
N MET A 53 1.55 -6.80 4.72
CA MET A 53 2.85 -6.78 4.06
C MET A 53 3.17 -8.17 3.50
N LYS A 54 3.78 -8.25 2.31
CA LYS A 54 4.15 -9.53 1.71
C LYS A 54 4.99 -10.36 2.69
N GLU A 55 4.61 -11.63 2.86
CA GLU A 55 5.30 -12.60 3.74
C GLU A 55 5.42 -12.17 5.21
N SER A 56 4.51 -11.30 5.69
CA SER A 56 4.50 -10.79 7.06
C SER A 56 3.09 -10.78 7.65
N PRO A 57 2.91 -11.07 8.95
CA PRO A 57 1.60 -11.01 9.61
C PRO A 57 1.15 -9.57 9.92
N VAL A 58 1.91 -8.56 9.51
CA VAL A 58 1.60 -7.14 9.78
C VAL A 58 0.65 -6.60 8.72
N CYS A 59 -0.42 -5.93 9.13
CA CYS A 59 -1.44 -5.35 8.26
C CYS A 59 -1.65 -3.85 8.48
N VAL A 60 -2.32 -3.23 7.51
CA VAL A 60 -2.76 -1.83 7.54
C VAL A 60 -4.05 -1.70 8.36
N ALA A 61 -4.04 -0.79 9.32
CA ALA A 61 -5.20 -0.47 10.15
C ALA A 61 -5.58 1.03 10.07
N ALA A 62 -6.87 1.29 9.98
CA ALA A 62 -7.47 2.60 10.12
C ALA A 62 -7.46 3.06 11.59
N ILE A 63 -7.28 4.36 11.80
CA ILE A 63 -7.24 4.98 13.14
C ILE A 63 -8.37 5.97 13.31
N GLY A 64 -8.58 6.86 12.33
CA GLY A 64 -9.61 7.88 12.40
C GLY A 64 -9.43 8.97 11.35
N GLN A 65 -10.38 9.90 11.29
CA GLN A 65 -10.38 10.98 10.31
C GLN A 65 -9.08 11.82 10.35
N GLY A 66 -8.50 12.06 9.17
CA GLY A 66 -7.27 12.82 8.97
C GLY A 66 -6.03 12.18 9.57
N LYS A 67 -6.11 10.93 10.06
CA LYS A 67 -4.97 10.22 10.64
C LYS A 67 -4.33 9.30 9.61
N ALA A 68 -3.00 9.20 9.68
CA ALA A 68 -2.26 8.20 8.92
C ALA A 68 -2.71 6.79 9.34
N VAL A 69 -2.80 5.90 8.36
CA VAL A 69 -2.96 4.47 8.63
C VAL A 69 -1.73 3.94 9.35
N LYS A 70 -1.91 2.89 10.16
CA LYS A 70 -0.81 2.26 10.90
C LYS A 70 -0.57 0.84 10.43
N LEU A 71 0.65 0.37 10.66
CA LEU A 71 0.99 -1.04 10.56
C LEU A 71 0.89 -1.69 11.94
N GLY A 72 0.22 -2.83 12.03
CA GLY A 72 0.02 -3.56 13.27
C GLY A 72 -0.18 -5.06 13.07
N ASN A 73 -0.18 -5.81 14.17
CA ASN A 73 -0.33 -7.28 14.15
C ASN A 73 -1.79 -7.74 14.35
N PHE A 74 -2.71 -6.83 14.66
CA PHE A 74 -4.11 -7.15 14.94
C PHE A 74 -4.95 -7.06 13.65
N CYS A 75 -4.86 -8.09 12.82
CA CYS A 75 -5.49 -8.10 11.49
C CYS A 75 -6.92 -8.65 11.48
N SER A 76 -7.41 -9.14 12.62
CA SER A 76 -8.80 -9.59 12.78
C SER A 76 -9.79 -8.45 13.01
N ASP A 77 -9.29 -7.30 13.47
CA ASP A 77 -10.10 -6.17 13.93
C ASP A 77 -10.80 -5.48 12.77
N ALA A 78 -11.97 -4.88 13.04
CA ALA A 78 -12.80 -4.26 12.00
C ALA A 78 -12.07 -3.13 11.25
N ASN A 79 -11.24 -2.37 11.96
CA ASN A 79 -10.41 -1.29 11.41
C ASN A 79 -9.19 -1.79 10.61
N SER A 80 -8.94 -3.09 10.55
CA SER A 80 -7.91 -3.71 9.71
C SER A 80 -8.47 -4.30 8.42
N ARG A 81 -9.79 -4.23 8.22
CA ARG A 81 -10.49 -4.73 7.02
C ARG A 81 -10.78 -3.59 6.05
N TRP A 82 -10.32 -3.75 4.82
CA TRP A 82 -10.40 -2.77 3.74
C TRP A 82 -11.28 -3.31 2.61
N ASN A 83 -12.54 -2.91 2.61
CA ASN A 83 -13.55 -3.37 1.68
C ASN A 83 -13.66 -2.40 0.48
N PRO A 84 -13.72 -2.90 -0.76
CA PRO A 84 -14.10 -2.10 -1.91
C PRO A 84 -15.61 -1.81 -1.88
N ILE A 85 -16.01 -0.54 -1.76
CA ILE A 85 -17.43 -0.18 -1.53
C ILE A 85 -18.14 0.55 -2.68
N SER A 86 -17.39 1.25 -3.55
CA SER A 86 -18.00 1.98 -4.68
C SER A 86 -18.28 1.08 -5.88
N ALA A 87 -19.18 1.48 -6.79
CA ALA A 87 -19.46 0.72 -8.02
C ALA A 87 -18.20 0.43 -8.88
N SER A 88 -17.19 1.29 -8.83
CA SER A 88 -15.89 1.09 -9.50
C SER A 88 -14.89 0.25 -8.69
N ASN A 89 -15.24 -0.14 -7.46
CA ASN A 89 -14.38 -0.80 -6.46
C ASN A 89 -13.07 -0.04 -6.15
N LEU A 90 -13.04 1.28 -6.37
CA LEU A 90 -11.85 2.11 -6.13
C LEU A 90 -11.77 2.69 -4.72
N HIS A 91 -12.88 2.77 -4.00
CA HIS A 91 -12.87 3.18 -2.60
C HIS A 91 -12.58 1.99 -1.69
N LEU A 92 -11.40 1.98 -1.07
CA LEU A 92 -11.07 1.02 -0.01
C LEU A 92 -11.50 1.60 1.33
N ALA A 93 -12.52 1.02 1.93
CA ALA A 93 -13.13 1.50 3.16
C ALA A 93 -12.89 0.56 4.35
N SER A 94 -12.67 1.15 5.52
CA SER A 94 -12.51 0.43 6.77
C SER A 94 -13.28 1.11 7.89
N ASN A 95 -13.64 0.35 8.91
CA ASN A 95 -14.28 0.91 10.08
C ASN A 95 -13.26 1.66 10.95
N SER A 96 -13.76 2.57 11.77
CA SER A 96 -13.00 3.17 12.87
C SER A 96 -12.65 2.11 13.92
N SER A 97 -11.67 2.38 14.78
CA SER A 97 -11.26 1.43 15.83
C SER A 97 -12.36 1.09 16.83
N ASP A 98 -13.37 1.97 16.97
CA ASP A 98 -14.56 1.78 17.79
C ASP A 98 -15.78 1.28 16.99
N ASP A 99 -15.60 0.96 15.70
CA ASP A 99 -16.62 0.41 14.79
C ASP A 99 -17.85 1.30 14.56
N THR A 100 -17.75 2.61 14.83
CA THR A 100 -18.88 3.55 14.72
C THR A 100 -18.94 4.29 13.38
N LEU A 101 -17.82 4.44 12.69
CA LEU A 101 -17.69 5.24 11.47
C LEU A 101 -16.94 4.47 10.38
N ILE A 102 -17.28 4.75 9.13
CA ILE A 102 -16.59 4.20 7.95
C ILE A 102 -15.69 5.29 7.36
N TYR A 103 -14.41 4.94 7.17
CA TYR A 103 -13.44 5.79 6.51
C TYR A 103 -12.91 5.14 5.24
N CYS A 104 -12.73 5.97 4.21
CA CYS A 104 -12.00 5.58 3.02
C CYS A 104 -10.52 5.91 3.16
N MET A 105 -9.69 5.06 2.56
CA MET A 105 -8.28 5.38 2.34
C MET A 105 -8.19 6.63 1.46
N ASP A 106 -7.26 7.52 1.79
CA ASP A 106 -7.06 8.82 1.14
C ASP A 106 -5.56 9.17 1.14
N VAL A 107 -5.18 10.19 0.38
CA VAL A 107 -3.80 10.68 0.29
C VAL A 107 -3.76 12.16 0.64
N ASP A 108 -2.90 12.52 1.59
CA ASP A 108 -2.70 13.93 1.97
C ASP A 108 -1.73 14.66 1.01
N SER A 109 -1.56 15.97 1.22
CA SER A 109 -0.67 16.79 0.39
C SER A 109 0.81 16.41 0.48
N ASN A 110 1.21 15.65 1.50
CA ASN A 110 2.56 15.13 1.71
C ASN A 110 2.71 13.69 1.21
N GLN A 111 1.72 13.18 0.46
CA GLN A 111 1.65 11.83 -0.05
C GLN A 111 1.57 10.74 1.02
N ASN A 112 1.20 11.10 2.27
CA ASN A 112 0.92 10.10 3.29
C ASN A 112 -0.44 9.46 3.02
N VAL A 113 -0.53 8.15 3.29
CA VAL A 113 -1.79 7.43 3.27
C VAL A 113 -2.52 7.66 4.59
N VAL A 114 -3.70 8.26 4.49
CA VAL A 114 -4.55 8.65 5.62
C VAL A 114 -5.96 8.09 5.46
N THR A 115 -6.78 8.24 6.49
CA THR A 115 -8.22 7.90 6.46
C THR A 115 -9.08 9.13 6.56
N ASN A 116 -10.08 9.26 5.69
CA ASN A 116 -11.07 10.36 5.69
C ASN A 116 -12.47 9.82 5.40
N PRO A 117 -13.54 10.60 5.70
CA PRO A 117 -14.87 10.28 5.22
C PRO A 117 -14.86 10.03 3.71
N CYS A 118 -15.59 9.01 3.28
CA CYS A 118 -15.64 8.62 1.87
C CYS A 118 -16.28 9.72 1.02
N LYS A 119 -15.60 10.12 -0.04
CA LYS A 119 -16.06 11.16 -0.97
C LYS A 119 -16.95 10.54 -2.05
N CYS A 120 -17.93 11.33 -2.49
CA CYS A 120 -18.68 11.09 -3.72
C CYS A 120 -19.34 9.70 -3.84
N LEU A 121 -19.71 9.09 -2.70
CA LEU A 121 -20.49 7.85 -2.70
C LEU A 121 -21.92 8.09 -3.22
N GLU A 122 -22.46 9.29 -3.00
CA GLU A 122 -23.82 9.68 -3.37
C GLU A 122 -23.81 10.73 -4.48
N GLY A 123 -23.55 10.32 -5.73
CA GLY A 123 -24.02 10.98 -6.96
C GLY A 123 -23.72 12.47 -7.23
N ASP A 124 -23.03 13.20 -6.37
CA ASP A 124 -22.72 14.61 -6.57
C ASP A 124 -21.71 14.77 -7.71
N LYS A 125 -22.17 15.34 -8.83
CA LYS A 125 -21.37 15.53 -10.06
C LYS A 125 -20.22 16.52 -9.89
N LYS A 126 -20.20 17.33 -8.82
CA LYS A 126 -19.10 18.28 -8.54
C LYS A 126 -18.08 17.75 -7.54
N CYS A 127 -18.34 16.58 -6.97
CA CYS A 127 -17.48 15.97 -5.99
C CYS A 127 -16.29 15.28 -6.68
N ASP A 128 -15.07 15.54 -6.19
CA ASP A 128 -13.84 14.91 -6.66
C ASP A 128 -13.36 13.83 -5.65
N PRO A 129 -13.51 12.53 -5.98
CA PRO A 129 -13.05 11.43 -5.13
C PRO A 129 -11.64 10.95 -5.47
N ALA A 130 -10.94 11.57 -6.43
CA ALA A 130 -9.77 10.96 -7.05
C ALA A 130 -8.60 10.69 -6.08
N SER A 131 -8.50 11.45 -4.98
CA SER A 131 -7.51 11.22 -3.91
C SER A 131 -7.79 9.96 -3.07
N GLN A 132 -9.01 9.42 -3.14
CA GLN A 132 -9.46 8.23 -2.40
C GLN A 132 -9.55 6.98 -3.27
N TRP A 133 -9.13 7.08 -4.53
CA TRP A 133 -9.14 5.94 -5.44
C TRP A 133 -7.87 5.12 -5.32
N PHE A 134 -8.05 3.85 -5.00
CA PHE A 134 -7.00 2.85 -4.95
C PHE A 134 -7.42 1.60 -5.71
N LYS A 135 -6.51 1.05 -6.49
CA LYS A 135 -6.70 -0.18 -7.24
C LYS A 135 -5.75 -1.24 -6.73
N ILE A 136 -6.30 -2.37 -6.33
CA ILE A 136 -5.51 -3.55 -5.99
C ILE A 136 -5.15 -4.27 -7.30
N VAL A 137 -3.85 -4.45 -7.56
CA VAL A 137 -3.33 -5.03 -8.80
C VAL A 137 -2.43 -6.21 -8.48
N SER A 138 -2.78 -7.41 -8.96
CA SER A 138 -1.94 -8.59 -8.84
C SER A 138 -0.75 -8.53 -9.80
N THR A 139 0.43 -8.92 -9.33
CA THR A 139 1.68 -8.94 -10.08
C THR A 139 2.55 -10.13 -9.66
N THR A 140 3.36 -10.62 -10.59
CA THR A 140 4.40 -11.62 -10.33
C THR A 140 5.81 -11.06 -10.55
N ARG A 141 5.92 -9.81 -11.04
CA ARG A 141 7.19 -9.17 -11.39
C ARG A 141 8.16 -9.10 -10.21
N ASP A 142 9.42 -9.39 -10.47
CA ASP A 142 10.48 -9.18 -9.48
C ASP A 142 10.55 -7.71 -9.04
N LEU A 143 10.51 -7.51 -7.72
CA LEU A 143 10.83 -6.23 -7.12
C LEU A 143 12.34 -6.07 -7.24
N LEU A 144 12.80 -4.91 -7.70
CA LEU A 144 14.23 -4.63 -7.80
C LEU A 144 14.81 -4.67 -6.37
N ARG A 145 15.48 -5.76 -6.03
CA ARG A 145 16.40 -5.78 -4.90
C ARG A 145 17.53 -4.85 -5.28
N VAL A 146 17.62 -3.67 -4.66
CA VAL A 146 18.86 -2.89 -4.71
C VAL A 146 19.89 -3.69 -3.92
N THR A 147 20.55 -4.63 -4.59
CA THR A 147 21.80 -5.19 -4.11
C THR A 147 22.85 -4.10 -4.32
N THR A 148 23.35 -3.54 -3.22
CA THR A 148 24.56 -2.71 -3.24
C THR A 148 25.72 -3.59 -3.70
N ASP A 149 25.91 -3.76 -5.01
CA ASP A 149 27.09 -4.40 -5.57
C ASP A 149 28.23 -3.37 -5.62
N SER A 150 28.95 -3.25 -4.49
CA SER A 150 30.23 -2.57 -4.44
C SER A 150 31.24 -3.34 -5.29
N ARG A 151 31.28 -3.08 -6.59
CA ARG A 151 32.39 -3.52 -7.44
C ARG A 151 33.64 -2.73 -7.04
N VAL A 152 34.49 -3.38 -6.24
CA VAL A 152 35.89 -3.00 -6.07
C VAL A 152 36.57 -3.12 -7.43
N ILE A 153 36.95 -1.99 -8.02
CA ILE A 153 37.85 -1.95 -9.18
C ILE A 153 39.26 -2.16 -8.62
N THR A 154 39.79 -3.37 -8.71
CA THR A 154 41.23 -3.60 -8.54
C THR A 154 41.93 -3.19 -9.84
N ASN A 155 42.64 -2.06 -9.81
CA ASN A 155 43.59 -1.68 -10.86
C ASN A 155 44.79 -2.65 -10.87
N SER A 156 45.10 -3.16 -12.06
CA SER A 156 46.30 -3.90 -12.39
C SER A 156 47.55 -3.00 -12.34
N HIS A 157 48.62 -3.47 -11.70
CA HIS A 157 49.96 -2.93 -11.84
C HIS A 157 50.93 -4.08 -12.11
N GLU A 158 51.52 -4.10 -13.30
CA GLU A 158 52.55 -5.03 -13.77
C GLU A 158 53.91 -4.40 -13.49
N PRO A 159 54.89 -5.09 -12.87
CA PRO A 159 56.23 -4.57 -12.76
C PRO A 159 57.10 -4.99 -13.96
N SER A 160 57.97 -4.07 -14.33
CA SER A 160 58.96 -4.13 -15.42
C SER A 160 60.09 -5.12 -15.15
#